data_AF-A0A959DHP6-F1
#
_entry.id   AF-A0A959DHP6-F1
#
_cell.length_a   1.000
_cell.length_b   1.000
_cell.length_c   1.000
_cell.angle_alpha   90.00
_cell.angle_beta   90.00
_cell.angle_gamma   90.00
#
_symmetry.space_group_name_H-M   'P 1'
#
loop_
_entity.id
_entity.type
_entity.pdbx_description
1 polymer ?
#
loop_
_entity_poly.entity_id
_entity_poly.type
_entity_poly.pdbx_seq_one_letter_code
_entity_poly.pdbx_strand_id
1 'polypeptide(L)'
;PSVTGYPFIVTVSGIFNLADDYCNIGASFVDRARVNVCDGAFKFVRDWTVIDWCDGDNIAVDAQVIKVGDYTPPSVTCPGQDYDWDGDLDPLVFSVSPFGCTASFSVPLPDVTDNCSDWEVYTEIVTEVEVDVVNQYGQVTGTRTDTVVV
;
A
#
# COMPACT_ATOMS: atom_id res chain seq x y z
N PRO A 1 -22.19 3.37 5.58
CA PRO A 1 -21.48 4.20 6.59
C PRO A 1 -20.74 3.41 7.69
N SER A 2 -21.07 2.13 7.94
CA SER A 2 -20.37 1.27 8.92
C SER A 2 -18.84 1.26 8.80
N VAL A 3 -18.30 1.46 7.60
CA VAL A 3 -16.84 1.54 7.33
C VAL A 3 -16.35 2.98 7.11
N THR A 4 -17.22 3.87 6.63
CA THR A 4 -16.87 5.24 6.19
C THR A 4 -17.19 6.32 7.23
N GLY A 5 -17.69 5.91 8.39
CA GLY A 5 -18.06 6.78 9.49
C GLY A 5 -19.50 7.31 9.41
N TYR A 6 -19.96 7.82 10.56
CA TYR A 6 -21.19 8.55 10.76
C TYR A 6 -20.85 9.96 11.28
N PRO A 7 -21.74 10.95 11.12
CA PRO A 7 -21.59 12.22 11.82
C PRO A 7 -21.66 11.98 13.33
N PHE A 8 -21.04 12.87 14.09
CA PHE A 8 -21.05 12.81 15.55
C PHE A 8 -21.45 14.14 16.15
N ILE A 9 -21.99 14.08 17.36
CA ILE A 9 -22.27 15.24 18.19
C ILE A 9 -21.37 15.22 19.42
N VAL A 10 -21.05 16.40 19.94
CA VAL A 10 -20.30 16.56 21.18
C VAL A 10 -21.28 16.90 22.28
N THR A 11 -21.37 16.02 23.27
CA THR A 11 -22.24 16.18 24.44
C THR A 11 -21.39 16.38 25.69
N VAL A 12 -22.04 16.73 26.81
CA VAL A 12 -21.38 16.79 28.13
C VAL A 12 -20.81 15.43 28.58
N SER A 13 -21.31 14.33 28.02
CA SER A 13 -20.85 12.96 28.30
C SER A 13 -19.81 12.46 27.30
N GLY A 14 -19.40 13.28 26.34
CA GLY A 14 -18.44 12.94 25.31
C GLY A 14 -19.02 12.93 23.90
N ILE A 15 -18.28 12.31 22.97
CA ILE A 15 -18.65 12.20 21.56
C ILE A 15 -19.64 11.05 21.39
N PHE A 16 -20.77 11.32 20.72
CA PHE A 16 -21.75 10.31 20.35
C PHE A 16 -21.86 10.23 18.83
N ASN A 17 -21.72 9.01 18.27
CA ASN A 17 -21.89 8.76 16.84
C ASN A 17 -23.39 8.61 16.51
N LEU A 18 -23.87 9.39 15.55
CA LEU A 18 -25.25 9.31 15.05
C LEU A 18 -25.43 8.14 14.07
N ALA A 19 -24.99 6.95 14.48
CA ALA A 19 -25.39 5.69 13.84
C ALA A 19 -26.80 5.27 14.27
N ASP A 20 -27.18 5.67 15.48
CA ASP A 20 -28.52 5.58 16.06
C ASP A 20 -28.96 6.99 16.50
N ASP A 21 -30.26 7.18 16.71
CA ASP A 21 -30.81 8.45 17.18
C ASP A 21 -30.37 8.77 18.62
N TYR A 22 -30.06 10.03 18.89
CA TYR A 22 -29.67 10.52 20.21
C TYR A 22 -30.55 11.68 20.65
N CYS A 23 -31.35 11.50 21.71
CA CYS A 23 -32.18 12.57 22.28
C CYS A 23 -32.96 13.35 21.19
N ASN A 24 -33.65 12.63 20.30
CA ASN A 24 -34.43 13.17 19.18
C ASN A 24 -33.59 13.77 18.02
N ILE A 25 -32.26 13.66 18.08
CA ILE A 25 -31.37 13.99 16.97
C ILE A 25 -31.12 12.72 16.15
N GLY A 26 -31.50 12.75 14.88
CA GLY A 26 -31.29 11.66 13.94
C GLY A 26 -30.43 12.09 12.76
N ALA A 27 -29.71 11.14 12.17
CA ALA A 27 -28.94 11.37 10.95
C ALA A 27 -29.39 10.42 9.82
N SER A 28 -29.58 10.96 8.63
CA SER A 28 -29.85 10.22 7.41
C SER A 28 -28.87 10.64 6.31
N PHE A 29 -28.76 9.84 5.25
CA PHE A 29 -27.82 10.15 4.17
C PHE A 29 -28.33 9.72 2.80
N VAL A 30 -27.81 10.37 1.76
CA VAL A 30 -27.99 9.98 0.36
C VAL A 30 -26.63 9.93 -0.32
N ASP A 31 -26.32 8.80 -0.95
CA ASP A 31 -25.10 8.62 -1.75
C ASP A 31 -25.34 9.11 -3.18
N ARG A 32 -24.45 9.98 -3.67
CA ARG A 32 -24.42 10.42 -5.06
C ARG A 32 -23.81 9.37 -5.96
N ALA A 33 -23.96 9.58 -7.27
CA ALA A 33 -23.37 8.70 -8.28
C ALA A 33 -21.86 8.56 -8.08
N ARG A 34 -21.36 7.33 -8.25
CA ARG A 34 -19.94 7.03 -8.16
C ARG A 34 -19.23 7.55 -9.40
N VAL A 35 -18.04 8.08 -9.19
CA VAL A 35 -17.08 8.44 -10.22
C VAL A 35 -15.92 7.45 -10.14
N ASN A 36 -15.81 6.57 -11.14
CA ASN A 36 -14.71 5.63 -11.23
C ASN A 36 -13.42 6.39 -11.57
N VAL A 37 -12.32 6.05 -10.88
CA VAL A 37 -11.02 6.70 -11.06
C VAL A 37 -10.06 5.76 -11.79
N CYS A 38 -9.93 4.54 -11.30
CA CYS A 38 -9.19 3.43 -11.93
C CYS A 38 -9.85 2.12 -11.51
N ASP A 39 -9.32 0.99 -11.96
CA ASP A 39 -9.88 -0.30 -11.57
C ASP A 39 -9.78 -0.48 -10.04
N GLY A 40 -10.82 -1.05 -9.44
CA GLY A 40 -10.94 -1.16 -7.99
C GLY A 40 -11.11 0.16 -7.19
N ALA A 41 -11.03 1.34 -7.82
CA ALA A 41 -11.08 2.64 -7.11
C ALA A 41 -12.16 3.60 -7.63
N PHE A 42 -12.94 4.16 -6.71
CA PHE A 42 -14.00 5.12 -7.02
C PHE A 42 -14.16 6.17 -5.93
N LYS A 43 -14.80 7.28 -6.30
CA LYS A 43 -15.13 8.38 -5.40
C LYS A 43 -16.61 8.68 -5.48
N PHE A 44 -17.19 9.14 -4.37
CA PHE A 44 -18.57 9.64 -4.35
C PHE A 44 -18.73 10.64 -3.21
N VAL A 45 -19.81 11.42 -3.29
CA VAL A 45 -20.22 12.33 -2.21
C VAL A 45 -21.41 11.71 -1.50
N ARG A 46 -21.36 11.68 -0.17
CA ARG A 46 -22.49 11.36 0.69
C ARG A 46 -22.99 12.64 1.33
N ASP A 47 -24.24 12.98 1.07
CA ASP A 47 -24.89 14.11 1.72
C ASP A 47 -25.57 13.60 2.99
N TRP A 48 -25.12 14.08 4.14
CA TRP A 48 -25.73 13.84 5.44
C TRP A 48 -26.80 14.87 5.71
N THR A 49 -27.92 14.43 6.28
CA THR A 49 -28.98 15.30 6.81
C THR A 49 -29.17 14.94 8.28
N VAL A 50 -28.82 15.87 9.17
CA VAL A 50 -29.01 15.75 10.61
C VAL A 50 -30.21 16.61 11.00
N ILE A 51 -31.15 16.01 11.73
CA ILE A 51 -32.39 16.66 12.16
C ILE A 51 -32.46 16.57 13.68
N ASP A 52 -32.71 17.69 14.33
CA ASP A 52 -33.14 17.73 15.73
C ASP A 52 -34.68 17.77 15.79
N TRP A 53 -35.33 16.68 16.19
CA TRP A 53 -36.78 16.64 16.25
C TRP A 53 -37.38 17.45 17.41
N CYS A 54 -36.55 17.93 18.36
CA CYS A 54 -37.00 18.92 19.34
C CYS A 54 -37.22 20.30 18.71
N ASP A 55 -36.51 20.60 17.62
CA ASP A 55 -36.59 21.82 16.85
C ASP A 55 -36.60 21.48 15.36
N GLY A 56 -37.77 21.12 14.83
CA GLY A 56 -37.91 20.57 13.48
C GLY A 56 -37.43 21.48 12.34
N ASP A 57 -37.15 22.76 12.61
CA ASP A 57 -36.56 23.70 11.67
C ASP A 57 -35.01 23.66 11.68
N ASN A 58 -34.42 22.99 12.66
CA ASN A 58 -32.97 22.80 12.79
C ASN A 58 -32.50 21.58 12.01
N ILE A 59 -32.25 21.80 10.72
CA ILE A 59 -31.74 20.79 9.78
C ILE A 59 -30.34 21.20 9.34
N ALA A 60 -29.36 20.35 9.62
CA ALA A 60 -28.00 20.51 9.13
C ALA A 60 -27.73 19.55 7.96
N VAL A 61 -27.20 20.08 6.86
CA VAL A 61 -26.81 19.29 5.70
C VAL A 61 -25.31 19.47 5.46
N ASP A 62 -24.58 18.36 5.38
CA ASP A 62 -23.14 18.36 5.16
C ASP A 62 -22.73 17.29 4.15
N ALA A 63 -21.69 17.57 3.35
CA ALA A 63 -21.22 16.72 2.28
C ALA A 63 -19.92 16.04 2.66
N GLN A 64 -19.95 14.70 2.74
CA GLN A 64 -18.78 13.87 2.97
C GLN A 64 -18.22 13.36 1.63
N VAL A 65 -16.98 13.71 1.31
CA VAL A 65 -16.27 13.13 0.15
C VAL A 65 -15.65 11.79 0.55
N ILE A 66 -16.12 10.71 -0.05
CA ILE A 66 -15.64 9.35 0.22
C ILE A 66 -14.79 8.87 -0.96
N LYS A 67 -13.58 8.39 -0.65
CA LYS A 67 -12.64 7.82 -1.61
C LYS A 67 -12.40 6.36 -1.26
N VAL A 68 -12.81 5.47 -2.16
CA VAL A 68 -12.59 4.03 -2.04
C VAL A 68 -11.50 3.65 -3.03
N GLY A 69 -10.54 2.87 -2.57
CA GLY A 69 -9.44 2.37 -3.37
C GLY A 69 -8.55 1.45 -2.56
N ASP A 70 -7.53 0.92 -3.20
CA ASP A 70 -6.49 0.15 -2.55
C ASP A 70 -5.48 1.09 -1.85
N TYR A 71 -5.21 0.81 -0.59
CA TYR A 71 -4.19 1.49 0.22
C TYR A 71 -3.16 0.51 0.79
N THR A 72 -3.26 -0.76 0.40
CA THR A 72 -2.28 -1.79 0.74
C THR A 72 -1.24 -1.89 -0.36
N PRO A 73 0.07 -1.84 -0.04
CA PRO A 73 1.10 -2.09 -1.03
C PRO A 73 1.06 -3.57 -1.47
N PRO A 74 1.50 -3.88 -2.71
CA PRO A 74 1.59 -5.25 -3.18
C PRO A 74 2.60 -6.04 -2.34
N SER A 75 2.33 -7.33 -2.15
CA SER A 75 3.26 -8.25 -1.50
C SER A 75 4.13 -8.93 -2.56
N VAL A 76 5.44 -8.74 -2.45
CA VAL A 76 6.45 -9.33 -3.36
C VAL A 76 7.21 -10.41 -2.62
N THR A 77 7.20 -11.62 -3.16
CA THR A 77 7.97 -12.75 -2.65
C THR A 77 9.07 -13.10 -3.65
N CYS A 78 10.32 -13.12 -3.17
CA CYS A 78 11.46 -13.48 -3.99
C CYS A 78 11.33 -14.93 -4.47
N PRO A 79 11.70 -15.23 -5.72
CA PRO A 79 11.76 -16.60 -6.19
C PRO A 79 12.88 -17.32 -5.46
N GLY A 80 12.54 -18.44 -4.83
CA GLY A 80 13.48 -19.27 -4.08
C GLY A 80 13.09 -20.73 -4.14
N GLN A 81 14.02 -21.59 -3.78
CA GLN A 81 13.75 -22.99 -3.49
C GLN A 81 14.27 -23.24 -2.09
N ASP A 82 13.50 -24.00 -1.32
CA ASP A 82 13.96 -24.51 -0.04
C ASP A 82 14.75 -25.81 -0.33
N TYR A 83 16.09 -25.70 -0.37
CA TYR A 83 16.97 -26.81 -0.71
C TYR A 83 17.25 -27.73 0.48
N ASP A 84 17.07 -27.26 1.72
CA ASP A 84 17.37 -28.01 2.95
C ASP A 84 16.14 -28.42 3.77
N TRP A 85 14.94 -28.03 3.31
CA TRP A 85 13.64 -28.29 3.91
C TRP A 85 13.45 -27.71 5.32
N ASP A 86 14.06 -26.56 5.61
CA ASP A 86 13.88 -25.85 6.88
C ASP A 86 12.65 -24.92 6.91
N GLY A 87 12.01 -24.70 5.76
CA GLY A 87 10.83 -23.85 5.58
C GLY A 87 11.15 -22.40 5.20
N ASP A 88 12.43 -22.04 5.06
CA ASP A 88 12.91 -20.77 4.55
C ASP A 88 13.38 -20.91 3.09
N LEU A 89 13.37 -19.80 2.34
CA LEU A 89 13.77 -19.80 0.92
C LEU A 89 15.26 -19.55 0.78
N ASP A 90 15.96 -20.43 0.06
CA ASP A 90 17.39 -20.29 -0.20
C ASP A 90 17.71 -19.45 -1.45
N PRO A 91 18.91 -18.84 -1.50
CA PRO A 91 19.44 -18.23 -2.70
C PRO A 91 19.52 -19.23 -3.87
N LEU A 92 19.05 -18.79 -5.04
CA LEU A 92 19.09 -19.60 -6.25
C LEU A 92 20.53 -19.88 -6.70
N VAL A 93 20.82 -21.14 -6.98
CA VAL A 93 22.14 -21.58 -7.47
C VAL A 93 22.02 -22.09 -8.90
N PHE A 94 22.86 -21.55 -9.79
CA PHE A 94 22.91 -21.95 -11.20
C PHE A 94 24.23 -22.65 -11.52
N SER A 95 24.16 -23.75 -12.28
CA SER A 95 25.36 -24.47 -12.71
C SER A 95 26.15 -23.67 -13.76
N VAL A 96 27.48 -23.71 -13.65
CA VAL A 96 28.41 -23.13 -14.62
C VAL A 96 28.84 -24.17 -15.66
N SER A 97 29.38 -23.70 -16.79
CA SER A 97 29.99 -24.59 -17.78
C SER A 97 31.15 -25.40 -17.19
N PRO A 98 31.30 -26.70 -17.51
CA PRO A 98 32.40 -27.52 -16.98
C PRO A 98 33.80 -27.06 -17.46
N PHE A 99 33.85 -26.25 -18.52
CA PHE A 99 35.09 -25.72 -19.09
C PHE A 99 35.20 -24.20 -19.01
N GLY A 100 34.32 -23.52 -18.27
CA GLY A 100 34.36 -22.06 -18.12
C GLY A 100 33.56 -21.52 -16.93
N CYS A 101 33.97 -20.39 -16.37
CA CYS A 101 33.34 -19.76 -15.20
C CYS A 101 32.06 -18.98 -15.53
N THR A 102 31.40 -19.27 -16.65
CA THR A 102 30.21 -18.55 -17.11
C THR A 102 28.97 -19.44 -16.99
N ALA A 103 27.88 -18.87 -16.49
CA ALA A 103 26.55 -19.46 -16.50
C ALA A 103 25.59 -18.56 -17.30
N SER A 104 24.64 -19.18 -17.97
CA SER A 104 23.48 -18.50 -18.57
C SER A 104 22.23 -18.98 -17.85
N PHE A 105 21.47 -18.07 -17.27
CA PHE A 105 20.22 -18.36 -16.57
C PHE A 105 19.15 -17.34 -16.97
N SER A 106 17.89 -17.72 -16.84
CA SER A 106 16.78 -16.77 -16.92
C SER A 106 16.54 -16.23 -15.53
N VAL A 107 16.50 -14.90 -15.39
CA VAL A 107 16.11 -14.26 -14.13
C VAL A 107 14.66 -14.66 -13.83
N PRO A 108 14.40 -15.38 -12.72
CA PRO A 108 13.04 -15.72 -12.36
C PRO A 108 12.29 -14.47 -11.93
N LEU A 109 11.01 -14.40 -12.29
CA LEU A 109 10.13 -13.35 -11.82
C LEU A 109 9.75 -13.64 -10.35
N PRO A 110 9.58 -12.59 -9.53
CA PRO A 110 9.02 -12.75 -8.20
C PRO A 110 7.52 -13.07 -8.29
N ASP A 111 7.01 -13.70 -7.23
CA ASP A 111 5.57 -13.84 -7.04
C ASP A 111 5.04 -12.54 -6.42
N VAL A 112 4.16 -11.87 -7.16
CA VAL A 112 3.50 -10.64 -6.72
C VAL A 112 2.03 -10.94 -6.47
N THR A 113 1.58 -10.66 -5.25
CA THR A 113 0.16 -10.75 -4.89
C THR A 113 -0.33 -9.38 -4.49
N ASP A 114 -1.45 -8.98 -5.08
CA ASP A 114 -2.12 -7.73 -4.75
C ASP A 114 -3.63 -7.88 -4.89
N ASN A 115 -4.36 -7.11 -4.10
CA ASN A 115 -5.79 -7.28 -3.94
C ASN A 115 -6.59 -6.49 -4.98
N CYS A 116 -6.11 -5.32 -5.42
CA CYS A 116 -6.89 -4.41 -6.27
C CYS A 116 -6.08 -3.50 -7.21
N SER A 117 -4.76 -3.66 -7.41
CA SER A 117 -3.99 -2.84 -8.37
C SER A 117 -3.23 -3.66 -9.42
N ASP A 118 -3.12 -3.05 -10.62
CA ASP A 118 -2.20 -3.51 -11.65
C ASP A 118 -0.77 -3.24 -11.19
N TRP A 119 0.13 -4.21 -11.42
CA TRP A 119 1.52 -4.11 -11.02
C TRP A 119 2.45 -4.36 -12.20
N GLU A 120 3.62 -3.73 -12.15
CA GLU A 120 4.73 -3.98 -13.06
C GLU A 120 5.96 -4.33 -12.23
N VAL A 121 6.72 -5.33 -12.69
CA VAL A 121 7.97 -5.75 -12.05
C VAL A 121 9.13 -5.35 -12.93
N TYR A 122 10.13 -4.72 -12.31
CA TYR A 122 11.43 -4.45 -12.91
C TYR A 122 12.50 -5.27 -12.20
N THR A 123 13.30 -6.02 -12.95
CA THR A 123 14.39 -6.85 -12.43
C THR A 123 15.73 -6.36 -12.98
N GLU A 124 16.70 -6.22 -12.10
CA GLU A 124 18.09 -5.88 -12.44
C GLU A 124 19.03 -6.94 -11.87
N ILE A 125 20.07 -7.27 -12.63
CA ILE A 125 21.18 -8.06 -12.13
C ILE A 125 22.21 -7.08 -11.58
N VAL A 126 22.54 -7.22 -10.30
CA VAL A 126 23.55 -6.40 -9.65
C VAL A 126 24.71 -7.25 -9.17
N THR A 127 25.89 -6.63 -9.10
CA THR A 127 27.09 -7.21 -8.51
C THR A 127 27.69 -6.25 -7.50
N GLU A 128 28.33 -6.78 -6.48
CA GLU A 128 29.07 -5.98 -5.50
C GLU A 128 30.52 -5.82 -5.97
N VAL A 129 30.99 -4.57 -6.01
CA VAL A 129 32.37 -4.24 -6.32
C VAL A 129 32.99 -3.48 -5.16
N GLU A 130 34.24 -3.79 -4.84
CA GLU A 130 35.02 -2.99 -3.90
C GLU A 130 35.61 -1.79 -4.62
N VAL A 131 35.30 -0.59 -4.10
CA VAL A 131 35.76 0.68 -4.63
C VAL A 131 36.69 1.32 -3.62
N ASP A 132 37.86 1.76 -4.09
CA ASP A 132 38.83 2.47 -3.26
C ASP A 132 38.29 3.84 -2.84
N VAL A 133 38.28 4.09 -1.53
CA VAL A 133 37.99 5.40 -0.95
C VAL A 133 39.30 6.20 -0.89
N VAL A 134 39.44 7.18 -1.78
CA VAL A 134 40.62 8.08 -1.83
C VAL A 134 40.39 9.36 -1.03
N ASN A 135 41.45 9.84 -0.37
CA ASN A 135 41.44 11.16 0.27
C ASN A 135 41.64 12.30 -0.75
N GLN A 136 41.61 13.55 -0.26
CA GLN A 136 41.82 14.76 -1.08
C GLN A 136 43.19 14.84 -1.80
N TYR A 137 44.13 13.96 -1.47
CA TYR A 137 45.46 13.87 -2.09
C TYR A 137 45.59 12.66 -3.04
N GLY A 138 44.50 11.92 -3.30
CA GLY A 138 44.48 10.77 -4.19
C GLY A 138 45.06 9.48 -3.59
N GLN A 139 45.28 9.43 -2.28
CA GLN A 139 45.77 8.24 -1.59
C GLN A 139 44.59 7.38 -1.10
N VAL A 140 44.65 6.07 -1.36
CA VAL A 140 43.63 5.11 -0.89
C VAL A 140 43.65 5.04 0.64
N THR A 141 42.51 5.33 1.24
CA THR A 141 42.29 5.38 2.70
C THR A 141 41.40 4.24 3.21
N GLY A 142 40.77 3.49 2.32
CA GLY A 142 39.99 2.30 2.62
C GLY A 142 39.29 1.79 1.36
N THR A 143 38.49 0.75 1.50
CA THR A 143 37.57 0.25 0.47
C THR A 143 36.13 0.38 0.94
N ARG A 144 35.21 0.53 0.00
CA ARG A 144 33.76 0.49 0.23
C ARG A 144 33.13 -0.44 -0.79
N THR A 145 32.19 -1.26 -0.36
CA THR A 145 31.36 -2.07 -1.25
C THR A 145 30.29 -1.20 -1.89
N ASP A 146 30.28 -1.16 -3.21
CA ASP A 146 29.21 -0.54 -4.01
C ASP A 146 28.49 -1.59 -4.84
N THR A 147 27.18 -1.42 -5.00
CA THR A 147 26.34 -2.26 -5.86
C THR A 147 26.26 -1.64 -7.25
N VAL A 148 26.61 -2.41 -8.28
CA VAL A 148 26.62 -1.95 -9.68
C VAL A 148 25.75 -2.89 -10.52
N VAL A 149 24.91 -2.31 -11.39
CA VAL A 149 24.10 -3.06 -12.36
C VAL A 149 25.01 -3.66 -13.43
N VAL A 150 24.86 -4.96 -13.69
CA VAL A 150 25.70 -5.75 -14.62
C VAL A 150 25.14 -5.74 -16.04
#